data_AF-A0A2N5FFD5-F1
#
_entry.id   AF-A0A2N5FFD5-F1
#
_cell.length_a   1.000
_cell.length_b   1.000
_cell.length_c   1.000
_cell.angle_alpha   90.00
_cell.angle_beta   90.00
_cell.angle_gamma   90.00
#
_symmetry.space_group_name_H-M   'P 1'
#
loop_
_entity.id
_entity.type
_entity.pdbx_description
1 polymer ?
#
loop_
_entity_poly.entity_id
_entity_poly.type
_entity_poly.pdbx_seq_one_letter_code
_entity_poly.pdbx_strand_id
1 'polypeptide(L)' 'MSKCPLCDRNNNCAISKGEKPESCWCMKVYVSTKLFENISLEKDRCFCRECIERADDS' A
#
# COMPACT_ATOMS: atom_id res chain seq x y z
N MET A 1 0.72 8.18 11.08
CA MET A 1 2.05 7.76 10.55
C MET A 1 1.82 7.08 9.21
N SER A 2 2.49 7.54 8.16
CA SER A 2 2.38 7.05 6.77
C SER A 2 3.61 6.22 6.39
N LYS A 3 3.89 5.16 7.15
CA LYS A 3 5.02 4.26 6.89
C LYS A 3 4.53 2.91 6.35
N CYS A 4 5.27 2.35 5.40
CA CYS A 4 5.03 1.02 4.86
C CYS A 4 5.47 -0.02 5.89
N PRO A 5 4.60 -0.97 6.26
CA PRO A 5 4.95 -1.98 7.26
C PRO A 5 6.01 -2.98 6.79
N LEU A 6 6.30 -3.05 5.48
CA LEU A 6 7.29 -3.99 4.92
C LEU A 6 8.71 -3.42 4.86
N CYS A 7 8.88 -2.10 4.75
CA CYS A 7 10.20 -1.48 4.59
C CYS A 7 10.44 -0.24 5.46
N ASP A 8 9.48 0.15 6.30
CA ASP A 8 9.51 1.32 7.18
C ASP A 8 9.70 2.69 6.46
N ARG A 9 9.65 2.71 5.13
CA ARG A 9 9.69 3.94 4.31
C ARG A 9 8.31 4.55 4.15
N ASN A 10 8.23 5.77 3.63
CA ASN A 10 6.97 6.46 3.40
C ASN A 10 6.06 5.64 2.44
N ASN A 11 4.82 5.37 2.84
CA ASN A 11 3.83 4.65 2.03
C ASN A 11 3.07 5.56 1.04
N ASN A 12 3.26 6.88 1.15
CA ASN A 12 2.60 7.90 0.34
C ASN A 12 1.07 7.82 0.34
N CYS A 13 0.47 7.37 1.46
CA CYS A 13 -0.98 7.34 1.64
C CYS A 13 -1.60 8.75 1.54
N ALA A 14 -2.50 8.95 0.56
CA ALA A 14 -3.24 10.20 0.36
C ALA A 14 -4.10 10.59 1.57
N ILE A 15 -4.81 9.62 2.17
CA ILE A 15 -5.67 9.85 3.34
C ILE A 15 -4.85 10.38 4.52
N SER A 16 -3.67 9.80 4.77
CA SER A 16 -2.75 10.28 5.83
C SER A 16 -2.22 11.69 5.57
N LYS A 17 -2.26 12.17 4.32
CA LYS A 17 -1.88 13.53 3.92
C LYS A 17 -3.07 14.50 3.91
N GLY A 18 -4.29 14.05 4.23
CA GLY A 18 -5.51 14.86 4.13
C GLY A 18 -6.02 15.03 2.69
N GLU A 19 -5.52 14.22 1.76
CA GLU A 19 -5.95 14.22 0.37
C GLU A 19 -7.09 13.21 0.14
N LYS A 20 -7.75 13.33 -1.01
CA LYS A 20 -8.81 12.42 -1.42
C LYS A 20 -8.27 11.01 -1.69
N PRO A 21 -8.97 9.92 -1.30
CA PRO A 21 -8.51 8.55 -1.54
C PRO A 21 -8.13 8.28 -3.00
N GLU A 22 -8.86 8.85 -3.96
CA GLU A 22 -8.67 8.67 -5.40
C GLU A 22 -7.36 9.30 -5.91
N SER A 23 -6.71 10.20 -5.13
CA SER A 23 -5.38 10.69 -5.47
C SER A 23 -4.28 9.66 -5.15
N CYS A 24 -4.56 8.69 -4.28
CA CYS A 24 -3.59 7.68 -3.85
C CYS A 24 -3.19 6.78 -5.01
N TRP A 25 -1.90 6.46 -5.11
CA TRP A 25 -1.39 5.56 -6.15
C TRP A 25 -2.08 4.18 -6.11
N CYS A 26 -2.43 3.67 -4.93
CA CYS A 26 -3.04 2.35 -4.77
C CYS A 26 -4.45 2.25 -5.34
N MET A 27 -5.14 3.39 -5.55
CA MET A 27 -6.45 3.43 -6.21
C MET A 27 -6.36 3.42 -7.73
N LYS A 28 -5.15 3.61 -8.28
CA LYS A 28 -4.90 3.72 -9.73
C LYS A 28 -4.27 2.48 -10.32
N VAL A 29 -3.99 1.47 -9.50
CA VAL A 29 -3.37 0.21 -9.92
C VAL A 29 -4.25 -0.95 -9.51
N TYR A 30 -4.21 -2.01 -10.31
CA TYR A 30 -4.78 -3.28 -9.90
C TYR A 30 -3.72 -4.04 -9.10
N VAL A 31 -4.07 -4.47 -7.89
CA VAL A 31 -3.19 -5.28 -7.03
C VAL A 31 -3.84 -6.63 -6.86
N SER A 32 -3.10 -7.71 -7.16
CA SER A 32 -3.61 -9.07 -7.01
C SER A 32 -4.01 -9.35 -5.56
N THR A 33 -5.19 -9.93 -5.34
CA THR A 33 -5.65 -10.30 -3.99
C THR A 33 -4.78 -11.36 -3.34
N LYS A 34 -4.08 -12.17 -4.15
CA LYS A 34 -3.12 -13.21 -3.68
C LYS A 34 -1.99 -12.61 -2.85
N LEU A 35 -1.60 -11.38 -3.15
CA LEU A 35 -0.54 -10.65 -2.47
C LEU A 35 -0.87 -10.41 -0.98
N PHE A 36 -2.17 -10.36 -0.66
CA PHE A 36 -2.67 -10.12 0.68
C PHE A 36 -3.00 -11.41 1.45
N GLU A 37 -2.95 -12.59 0.82
CA GLU A 37 -3.24 -13.87 1.49
C GLU A 37 -2.20 -14.20 2.57
N ASN A 38 -0.94 -13.82 2.34
CA ASN A 38 0.18 -14.07 3.26
C ASN A 38 0.49 -12.91 4.20
N ILE A 39 -0.12 -11.74 3.95
CA ILE A 39 0.07 -10.57 4.80
C ILE A 39 -1.09 -10.57 5.79
N SER A 40 -0.78 -10.76 7.08
CA SER A 40 -1.75 -10.47 8.13
C SER A 40 -1.97 -8.95 8.12
N LEU A 41 -2.92 -8.52 7.30
CA LEU A 41 -3.31 -7.13 7.16
C LEU A 41 -3.94 -6.74 8.48
N GLU A 42 -3.16 -6.12 9.36
CA GLU A 42 -3.77 -5.18 10.27
C GLU A 42 -4.60 -4.22 9.42
N LYS A 43 -5.91 -4.24 9.68
CA LYS A 43 -6.85 -3.35 9.02
C LYS A 43 -6.31 -1.93 9.16
N ASP A 44 -6.38 -1.17 8.07
CA ASP A 44 -6.02 0.25 8.00
C ASP A 44 -4.53 0.61 7.82
N ARG A 45 -3.64 -0.34 7.43
CA ARG A 45 -2.26 0.00 7.02
C ARG A 45 -2.09 0.08 5.50
N CYS A 46 -1.54 1.19 5.01
CA CYS A 46 -1.15 1.33 3.60
C CYS A 46 0.29 0.87 3.34
N PHE A 47 0.50 0.22 2.20
CA PHE A 47 1.82 -0.20 1.69
C PHE A 47 2.41 0.87 0.77
N CYS A 48 3.72 0.83 0.52
CA CYS A 48 4.33 1.64 -0.55
C CYS A 48 4.24 0.91 -1.88
N ARG A 49 4.27 1.67 -2.97
CA ARG A 49 4.16 1.16 -4.34
C ARG A 49 5.23 0.12 -4.64
N GLU A 50 6.47 0.41 -4.26
CA GLU A 50 7.63 -0.43 -4.55
C GLU A 50 7.54 -1.80 -3.88
N CYS A 51 6.96 -1.89 -2.69
CA CYS A 51 6.80 -3.17 -1.99
C CYS A 51 5.69 -4.01 -2.61
N ILE A 52 4.61 -3.38 -3.09
CA ILE A 52 3.52 -4.09 -3.76
C ILE A 52 3.97 -4.57 -5.14
N GLU A 53 4.61 -3.70 -5.95
CA GLU A 53 5.10 -4.08 -7.28
C GLU A 53 6.10 -5.24 -7.21
N ARG A 54 7.01 -5.23 -6.23
CA ARG A 54 7.97 -6.33 -6.02
C ARG A 54 7.30 -7.66 -5.65
N ALA A 55 6.14 -7.62 -5.02
CA ALA A 55 5.43 -8.82 -4.58
C ALA A 55 4.40 -9.32 -5.62
N ASP A 56 4.00 -8.47 -6.59
CA ASP A 56 3.04 -8.82 -7.66
C ASP A 56 3.75 -9.41 -8.89
N ASP A 57 5.01 -9.03 -9.13
CA ASP A 57 5.87 -9.53 -10.22
C ASP A 57 6.53 -10.89 -9.90
N SER A 58 6.09 -11.58 -8.83
CA SER A 58 6.61 -12.86 -8.33
C SER A 58 5.52 -13.92 -8.24
#